data_AF-A0A520K5Z8-F1
#
_entry.id   AF-A0A520K5Z8-F1
#
_cell.length_a   1.000
_cell.length_b   1.000
_cell.length_c   1.000
_cell.angle_alpha   90.00
_cell.angle_beta   90.00
_cell.angle_gamma   90.00
#
_symmetry.space_group_name_H-M   'P 1'
#
loop_
_entity.id
_entity.type
_entity.pdbx_description
1 polymer ?
#
loop_
_entity_poly.entity_id
_entity_poly.type
_entity_poly.pdbx_seq_one_letter_code
_entity_poly.pdbx_strand_id
1 'polypeptide(L)'
;MNKGDKKEDHKKEKEHYEAIKTKLEELLKRKFVNFHLEITADKRFSNRLKAEINPNRNIIFHFLKEAAPDITGFIKEKYSSDFIVVEIKAETIKLDDIYQTRKYAELFHAKYALLISTQEIPEEIKRLAKVNYSLLSSGYDYAKINLVHFDTEKEKFSEWFEKNPFEG
;
A
#
# COMPACT_ATOMS: atom_id res chain seq x y z
N MET A 1 20.83 -6.45 8.53
CA MET A 1 20.94 -5.03 8.12
C MET A 1 21.24 -4.17 9.32
N ASN A 2 22.21 -3.27 9.21
CA ASN A 2 22.53 -2.30 10.24
C ASN A 2 21.48 -1.15 10.24
N LYS A 3 21.37 -0.37 11.32
CA LYS A 3 20.50 0.82 11.41
C LYS A 3 20.84 1.90 10.37
N GLY A 4 22.07 1.90 9.85
CA GLY A 4 22.51 2.78 8.76
C GLY A 4 21.79 2.48 7.45
N ASP A 5 21.88 1.22 6.99
CA ASP A 5 21.30 0.75 5.73
C ASP A 5 19.78 1.03 5.68
N LYS A 6 19.04 0.68 6.74
CA LYS A 6 17.59 0.93 6.82
C LYS A 6 17.21 2.40 6.72
N LYS A 7 18.05 3.32 7.21
CA LYS A 7 17.79 4.76 7.11
C LYS A 7 17.98 5.27 5.69
N GLU A 8 18.93 4.69 4.97
CA GLU A 8 19.22 5.05 3.58
C GLU A 8 18.17 4.51 2.62
N ASP A 9 17.72 3.28 2.82
CA ASP A 9 16.63 2.68 2.05
C ASP A 9 15.33 3.49 2.20
N HIS A 10 14.98 3.85 3.44
CA HIS A 10 13.81 4.70 3.71
C HIS A 10 13.94 6.08 3.04
N LYS A 11 15.15 6.64 2.93
CA LYS A 11 15.35 7.92 2.25
C LYS A 11 15.06 7.79 0.76
N LYS A 12 15.52 6.72 0.12
CA LYS A 12 15.24 6.43 -1.30
C LYS A 12 13.76 6.18 -1.54
N GLU A 13 13.07 5.46 -0.66
CA GLU A 13 11.61 5.24 -0.73
C GLU A 13 10.85 6.58 -0.77
N LYS A 14 11.22 7.52 0.12
CA LYS A 14 10.61 8.84 0.22
C LYS A 14 10.67 9.66 -1.05
N GLU A 15 11.71 9.49 -1.86
CA GLU A 15 11.89 10.20 -3.13
C GLU A 15 10.79 9.83 -4.15
N HIS A 16 10.13 8.68 -3.97
CA HIS A 16 9.11 8.18 -4.90
C HIS A 16 7.66 8.37 -4.42
N TYR A 17 7.44 8.77 -3.16
CA TYR A 17 6.10 8.81 -2.57
C TYR A 17 5.13 9.72 -3.34
N GLU A 18 5.55 10.93 -3.71
CA GLU A 18 4.68 11.87 -4.43
C GLU A 18 4.37 11.42 -5.86
N ALA A 19 5.37 10.89 -6.57
CA ALA A 19 5.17 10.38 -7.93
C ALA A 19 4.21 9.18 -7.94
N ILE A 20 4.42 8.22 -7.04
CA ILE A 20 3.55 7.05 -6.89
C ILE A 20 2.14 7.47 -6.45
N LYS A 21 2.01 8.35 -5.45
CA LYS A 21 0.72 8.89 -5.03
C LYS A 21 -0.01 9.54 -6.19
N THR A 22 0.65 10.42 -6.94
CA THR A 22 0.05 11.09 -8.11
C THR A 22 -0.44 10.09 -9.14
N LYS A 23 0.34 9.06 -9.46
CA LYS A 23 -0.06 8.01 -10.41
C LYS A 23 -1.20 7.15 -9.89
N LEU A 24 -1.25 6.85 -8.60
CA LEU A 24 -2.40 6.18 -7.98
C LEU A 24 -3.65 7.05 -8.06
N GLU A 25 -3.56 8.35 -7.78
CA GLU A 25 -4.70 9.27 -7.92
C GLU A 25 -5.20 9.36 -9.36
N GLU A 26 -4.31 9.38 -10.36
CA GLU A 26 -4.68 9.32 -11.78
C GLU A 26 -5.45 8.03 -12.11
N LEU A 27 -5.04 6.88 -11.57
CA LEU A 27 -5.76 5.61 -11.73
C LEU A 27 -7.13 5.64 -11.04
N LEU A 28 -7.17 6.09 -9.78
CA LEU A 28 -8.40 6.13 -8.99
C LEU A 28 -9.44 7.07 -9.61
N LYS A 29 -9.04 8.22 -10.14
CA LYS A 29 -9.93 9.19 -10.83
C LYS A 29 -10.71 8.59 -11.99
N ARG A 30 -10.17 7.54 -12.65
CA ARG A 30 -10.84 6.89 -13.78
C ARG A 30 -12.05 6.05 -13.34
N LYS A 31 -12.09 5.62 -12.08
CA LYS A 31 -13.05 4.66 -11.56
C LYS A 31 -13.90 5.19 -10.41
N PHE A 32 -13.36 6.11 -9.62
CA PHE A 32 -13.99 6.60 -8.40
C PHE A 32 -14.10 8.12 -8.43
N VAL A 33 -15.29 8.60 -8.05
CA VAL A 33 -15.56 10.04 -7.96
C VAL A 33 -15.01 10.63 -6.66
N ASN A 34 -15.15 9.88 -5.55
CA ASN A 34 -14.79 10.36 -4.22
C ASN A 34 -13.72 9.45 -3.61
N PHE A 35 -12.47 9.90 -3.63
CA PHE A 35 -11.37 9.25 -2.94
C PHE A 35 -10.41 10.29 -2.35
N HIS A 36 -9.52 9.85 -1.47
CA HIS A 36 -8.51 10.68 -0.85
C HIS A 36 -7.29 9.83 -0.47
N LEU A 37 -6.08 10.29 -0.81
CA LEU A 37 -4.81 9.66 -0.46
C LEU A 37 -3.92 10.65 0.29
N GLU A 38 -3.19 10.16 1.30
CA GLU A 38 -2.21 10.91 2.08
C GLU A 38 -0.89 10.13 2.14
N ILE A 39 0.25 10.82 2.01
CA ILE A 39 1.52 10.25 2.46
C ILE A 39 1.48 10.22 3.98
N THR A 40 1.57 9.02 4.56
CA THR A 40 1.45 8.77 6.00
C THR A 40 2.73 8.22 6.61
N ALA A 41 3.80 8.11 5.83
CA ALA A 41 5.11 7.60 6.26
C ALA A 41 5.71 8.34 7.47
N ASP A 42 5.31 9.60 7.71
CA ASP A 42 5.72 10.40 8.87
C ASP A 42 4.84 10.17 10.11
N LYS A 43 3.92 9.21 10.04
CA LYS A 43 2.99 8.79 11.10
C LYS A 43 1.95 9.86 11.44
N ARG A 44 1.75 10.83 10.55
CA ARG A 44 0.68 11.82 10.66
C ARG A 44 -0.49 11.41 9.78
N PHE A 45 -1.68 11.51 10.36
CA PHE A 45 -2.95 11.25 9.70
C PHE A 45 -3.83 12.46 9.88
N SER A 46 -4.38 12.99 8.79
CA SER A 46 -5.26 14.15 8.85
C SER A 46 -6.56 13.83 9.59
N ASN A 47 -7.27 14.89 9.99
CA ASN A 47 -8.62 14.72 10.55
C ASN A 47 -9.60 14.12 9.53
N ARG A 48 -9.36 14.34 8.23
CA ARG A 48 -10.19 13.77 7.15
C ARG A 48 -10.06 12.25 7.11
N LEU A 49 -8.83 11.72 7.17
CA LEU A 49 -8.59 10.27 7.20
C LEU A 49 -9.10 9.65 8.51
N LYS A 50 -8.84 10.30 9.65
CA LYS A 50 -9.33 9.85 10.96
C LYS A 50 -10.85 9.74 11.03
N ALA A 51 -11.57 10.67 10.45
CA ALA A 51 -13.04 10.68 10.45
C ALA A 51 -13.67 9.50 9.70
N GLU A 52 -12.92 8.86 8.80
CA GLU A 52 -13.40 7.72 8.01
C GLU A 52 -13.18 6.37 8.70
N ILE A 53 -12.38 6.34 9.77
CA ILE A 53 -12.20 5.13 10.57
C ILE A 53 -13.41 4.98 11.49
N ASN A 54 -13.98 3.78 11.53
CA ASN A 54 -15.07 3.46 12.46
C ASN A 54 -14.64 3.82 13.89
N PRO A 55 -15.44 4.58 14.67
CA PRO A 55 -15.07 4.98 16.03
C PRO A 55 -14.65 3.82 16.94
N ASN A 56 -15.24 2.63 16.76
CA ASN A 56 -14.90 1.42 17.52
C ASN A 56 -13.54 0.82 17.13
N ARG A 57 -12.91 1.29 16.05
CA ARG A 57 -11.59 0.87 15.55
C ARG A 57 -10.53 1.96 15.76
N ASN A 58 -10.82 3.04 16.46
CA ASN A 58 -9.86 4.13 16.72
C ASN A 58 -8.58 3.68 17.47
N ILE A 59 -8.60 2.53 18.14
CA ILE A 59 -7.43 1.93 18.78
C ILE A 59 -6.27 1.71 17.81
N ILE A 60 -6.51 1.56 16.50
CA ILE A 60 -5.43 1.38 15.52
C ILE A 60 -4.44 2.55 15.53
N PHE A 61 -4.92 3.78 15.79
CA PHE A 61 -4.05 4.96 15.86
C PHE A 61 -3.08 4.93 17.03
N HIS A 62 -3.31 4.09 18.05
CA HIS A 62 -2.32 3.85 19.09
C HIS A 62 -1.08 3.17 18.50
N PHE A 63 -1.27 2.12 17.70
CA PHE A 63 -0.19 1.34 17.08
C PHE A 63 0.48 2.08 15.92
N LEU A 64 -0.27 2.91 15.20
CA LEU A 64 0.26 3.67 14.05
C LEU A 64 1.21 4.80 14.43
N LYS A 65 1.33 5.14 15.73
CA LYS A 65 2.32 6.10 16.24
C LYS A 65 3.74 5.58 16.19
N GLU A 66 3.93 4.26 16.16
CA GLU A 66 5.25 3.63 16.12
C GLU A 66 5.69 3.37 14.69
N ALA A 67 4.77 2.91 13.85
CA ALA A 67 4.98 2.67 12.42
C ALA A 67 3.67 2.84 11.67
N ALA A 68 3.71 3.49 10.51
CA ALA A 68 2.56 3.79 9.67
C ALA A 68 2.82 3.31 8.24
N PRO A 69 1.78 3.14 7.42
CA PRO A 69 1.96 2.92 6.00
C PRO A 69 2.60 4.11 5.31
N ASP A 70 3.26 3.87 4.17
CA ASP A 70 3.85 4.95 3.39
C ASP A 70 2.77 5.89 2.84
N ILE A 71 1.71 5.32 2.26
CA ILE A 71 0.52 6.05 1.82
C ILE A 71 -0.72 5.33 2.34
N THR A 72 -1.64 6.11 2.90
CA THR A 72 -2.95 5.63 3.35
C THR A 72 -4.04 6.51 2.76
N GLY A 73 -5.17 5.92 2.43
CA GLY A 73 -6.32 6.68 1.97
C GLY A 73 -7.60 5.88 2.00
N PHE A 74 -8.63 6.44 1.39
CA PHE A 74 -9.94 5.81 1.30
C PHE A 74 -10.66 6.18 0.00
N ILE A 75 -11.55 5.29 -0.43
CA ILE A 75 -12.59 5.56 -1.42
C ILE A 75 -13.90 5.68 -0.66
N LYS A 76 -14.62 6.78 -0.86
CA LYS A 76 -15.90 7.04 -0.20
C LYS A 76 -17.03 6.45 -1.02
N GLU A 77 -17.66 5.42 -0.47
CA GLU A 77 -18.89 4.83 -0.99
C GLU A 77 -20.12 5.48 -0.34
N LYS A 78 -21.32 5.10 -0.79
CA LYS A 78 -22.58 5.71 -0.32
C LYS A 78 -22.78 5.59 1.20
N TYR A 79 -22.34 4.49 1.81
CA TYR A 79 -22.58 4.18 3.22
C TYR A 79 -21.32 3.78 4.01
N SER A 80 -20.17 3.71 3.35
CA SER A 80 -18.93 3.21 3.93
C SER A 80 -17.73 3.84 3.24
N SER A 81 -16.54 3.56 3.78
CA SER A 81 -15.27 3.91 3.15
C SER A 81 -14.43 2.66 3.02
N ASP A 82 -13.93 2.43 1.80
CA ASP A 82 -13.00 1.36 1.50
C ASP A 82 -11.59 1.90 1.62
N PHE A 83 -10.78 1.33 2.52
CA PHE A 83 -9.43 1.80 2.75
C PHE A 83 -8.45 1.32 1.69
N ILE A 84 -7.48 2.18 1.39
CA ILE A 84 -6.31 1.91 0.55
C ILE A 84 -5.08 2.03 1.44
N VAL A 85 -4.20 1.02 1.39
CA VAL A 85 -2.91 1.00 2.07
C VAL A 85 -1.84 0.70 1.03
N VAL A 86 -0.74 1.46 1.08
CA VAL A 86 0.39 1.30 0.16
C VAL A 86 1.69 1.28 0.95
N GLU A 87 2.50 0.27 0.68
CA GLU A 87 3.92 0.22 1.04
C GLU A 87 4.78 0.38 -0.21
N ILE A 88 5.86 1.13 -0.10
CA ILE A 88 6.78 1.44 -1.19
C ILE A 88 8.16 0.93 -0.82
N LYS A 89 8.83 0.28 -1.76
CA LYS A 89 10.18 -0.26 -1.61
C LYS A 89 11.07 0.25 -2.72
N ALA A 90 12.16 0.92 -2.38
CA ALA A 90 13.18 1.34 -3.35
C ALA A 90 14.10 0.19 -3.78
N GLU A 91 13.96 -0.97 -3.13
CA GLU A 91 14.73 -2.18 -3.38
C GLU A 91 13.84 -3.34 -3.83
N THR A 92 14.48 -4.46 -4.17
CA THR A 92 13.82 -5.73 -4.47
C THR A 92 12.93 -6.18 -3.31
N ILE A 93 11.67 -6.50 -3.61
CA ILE A 93 10.68 -6.95 -2.62
C ILE A 93 11.18 -8.21 -1.90
N LYS A 94 11.12 -8.19 -0.58
CA LYS A 94 11.39 -9.32 0.31
C LYS A 94 10.08 -9.86 0.89
N LEU A 95 10.16 -11.07 1.44
CA LEU A 95 9.02 -11.70 2.12
C LEU A 95 8.51 -10.84 3.30
N ASP A 96 9.43 -10.22 4.05
CA ASP A 96 9.08 -9.34 5.17
C ASP A 96 8.25 -8.11 4.73
N ASP A 97 8.47 -7.61 3.52
CA ASP A 97 7.70 -6.48 2.98
C ASP A 97 6.24 -6.88 2.75
N ILE A 98 6.00 -8.12 2.30
CA ILE A 98 4.64 -8.67 2.14
C ILE A 98 3.95 -8.72 3.51
N TYR A 99 4.64 -9.19 4.54
CA TYR A 99 4.09 -9.23 5.91
C TYR A 99 3.87 -7.83 6.49
N GLN A 100 4.74 -6.86 6.18
CA GLN A 100 4.53 -5.46 6.55
C GLN A 100 3.27 -4.89 5.90
N THR A 101 3.11 -5.06 4.58
CA THR A 101 1.90 -4.63 3.87
C THR A 101 0.65 -5.33 4.42
N ARG A 102 0.74 -6.64 4.69
CA ARG A 102 -0.35 -7.43 5.29
C ARG A 102 -0.78 -6.87 6.63
N LYS A 103 0.17 -6.58 7.52
CA LYS A 103 -0.09 -6.00 8.84
C LYS A 103 -0.96 -4.75 8.72
N TYR A 104 -0.61 -3.84 7.81
CA TYR A 104 -1.38 -2.62 7.63
C TYR A 104 -2.72 -2.84 6.91
N ALA A 105 -2.76 -3.72 5.91
CA ALA A 105 -4.01 -4.10 5.26
C ALA A 105 -5.02 -4.63 6.28
N GLU A 106 -4.59 -5.52 7.18
CA GLU A 106 -5.42 -6.06 8.25
C GLU A 106 -5.76 -5.00 9.32
N LEU A 107 -4.83 -4.13 9.71
CA LEU A 107 -5.14 -3.04 10.65
C LEU A 107 -6.18 -2.07 10.11
N PHE A 108 -6.19 -1.78 8.81
CA PHE A 108 -7.17 -0.88 8.20
C PHE A 108 -8.44 -1.59 7.71
N HIS A 109 -8.47 -2.92 7.61
CA HIS A 109 -9.41 -3.66 6.77
C HIS A 109 -9.41 -3.08 5.34
N ALA A 110 -8.22 -2.88 4.79
CA ALA A 110 -8.03 -2.24 3.50
C ALA A 110 -8.59 -3.13 2.38
N LYS A 111 -9.46 -2.56 1.53
CA LYS A 111 -9.94 -3.22 0.32
C LYS A 111 -8.84 -3.32 -0.74
N TYR A 112 -7.98 -2.30 -0.79
CA TYR A 112 -6.85 -2.26 -1.70
C TYR A 112 -5.55 -2.15 -0.89
N ALA A 113 -4.77 -3.22 -0.88
CA ALA A 113 -3.42 -3.23 -0.34
C ALA A 113 -2.43 -3.34 -1.50
N LEU A 114 -1.48 -2.42 -1.56
CA LEU A 114 -0.47 -2.36 -2.62
C LEU A 114 0.92 -2.45 -1.99
N LEU A 115 1.75 -3.35 -2.51
CA LEU A 115 3.18 -3.36 -2.26
C LEU A 115 3.88 -2.99 -3.57
N ILE A 116 4.41 -1.77 -3.61
CA ILE A 116 4.96 -1.15 -4.81
C ILE A 116 6.48 -1.13 -4.67
N SER A 117 7.20 -1.70 -5.64
CA SER A 117 8.66 -1.60 -5.69
C SER A 117 9.12 -0.82 -6.91
N THR A 118 10.24 -0.12 -6.80
CA THR A 118 10.92 0.48 -7.95
C THR A 118 11.75 -0.53 -8.76
N GLN A 119 11.99 -1.71 -8.18
CA GLN A 119 12.63 -2.85 -8.83
C GLN A 119 11.56 -3.83 -9.34
N GLU A 120 11.93 -4.65 -10.32
CA GLU A 120 11.05 -5.70 -10.82
C GLU A 120 10.61 -6.66 -9.70
N ILE A 121 9.37 -7.15 -9.79
CA ILE A 121 8.85 -8.10 -8.81
C ILE A 121 9.61 -9.43 -8.99
N PRO A 122 10.28 -9.96 -7.95
CA PRO A 122 11.07 -11.18 -8.08
C PRO A 122 10.24 -12.38 -8.51
N GLU A 123 10.79 -13.20 -9.41
CA GLU A 123 10.14 -14.42 -9.89
C GLU A 123 9.92 -15.42 -8.74
N GLU A 124 10.82 -15.47 -7.76
CA GLU A 124 10.69 -16.31 -6.56
C GLU A 124 9.47 -15.90 -5.73
N ILE A 125 9.21 -14.59 -5.58
CA ILE A 125 8.03 -14.08 -4.88
C ILE A 125 6.76 -14.43 -5.65
N LYS A 126 6.76 -14.27 -6.98
CA LYS A 126 5.64 -14.65 -7.85
C LYS A 126 5.32 -16.14 -7.75
N ARG A 127 6.34 -17.00 -7.78
CA ARG A 127 6.20 -18.46 -7.62
C ARG A 127 5.72 -18.84 -6.24
N LEU A 128 6.27 -18.22 -5.20
CA LEU A 128 5.83 -18.45 -3.83
C LEU A 128 4.35 -18.10 -3.64
N ALA A 129 3.90 -16.97 -4.19
CA ALA A 129 2.49 -16.57 -4.16
C ALA A 129 1.56 -17.57 -4.87
N LYS A 130 2.01 -18.19 -5.97
CA LYS A 130 1.26 -19.23 -6.68
C LYS A 130 1.15 -20.54 -5.90
N VAL A 131 2.22 -20.94 -5.20
CA VAL A 131 2.23 -22.17 -4.39
C VAL A 131 1.54 -21.96 -3.04
N ASN A 132 1.65 -20.77 -2.46
CA ASN A 132 0.99 -20.37 -1.22
C ASN A 132 0.02 -19.21 -1.50
N TYR A 133 -1.18 -19.56 -1.96
CA TYR A 133 -2.23 -18.57 -2.29
C TYR A 133 -2.59 -17.65 -1.11
N SER A 134 -2.43 -18.13 0.13
CA SER A 134 -2.72 -17.35 1.34
C SER A 134 -1.69 -16.25 1.62
N LEU A 135 -0.55 -16.25 0.92
CA LEU A 135 0.52 -15.28 1.12
C LEU A 135 0.06 -13.86 0.77
N LEU A 136 -0.57 -13.71 -0.39
CA LEU A 136 -1.09 -12.42 -0.86
C LEU A 136 -2.56 -12.22 -0.49
N SER A 137 -3.20 -13.21 0.13
CA SER A 137 -4.54 -13.06 0.67
C SER A 137 -4.47 -12.34 2.03
N SER A 138 -5.19 -11.23 2.18
CA SER A 138 -5.46 -10.68 3.51
C SER A 138 -6.59 -11.47 4.16
N GLY A 139 -6.55 -11.63 5.48
CA GLY A 139 -7.51 -12.48 6.22
C GLY A 139 -8.97 -11.99 6.23
N TYR A 140 -9.30 -10.89 5.56
CA TYR A 140 -10.61 -10.23 5.62
C TYR A 140 -11.19 -9.98 4.21
N ASP A 141 -12.46 -10.34 4.00
CA ASP A 141 -13.29 -10.04 2.81
C ASP A 141 -12.61 -10.18 1.43
N TYR A 142 -11.82 -11.25 1.23
CA TYR A 142 -11.09 -11.53 -0.02
C TYR A 142 -10.11 -10.42 -0.47
N ALA A 143 -9.79 -9.45 0.40
CA ALA A 143 -8.85 -8.40 0.03
C ALA A 143 -7.46 -9.00 -0.19
N LYS A 144 -6.80 -8.58 -1.27
CA LYS A 144 -5.49 -9.09 -1.69
C LYS A 144 -4.43 -7.99 -1.60
N ILE A 145 -3.21 -8.41 -1.30
CA ILE A 145 -2.01 -7.60 -1.51
C ILE A 145 -1.64 -7.71 -2.98
N ASN A 146 -1.64 -6.58 -3.68
CA ASN A 146 -1.26 -6.49 -5.07
C ASN A 146 0.21 -6.09 -5.14
N LEU A 147 1.02 -6.90 -5.80
CA LEU A 147 2.43 -6.58 -6.05
C LEU A 147 2.51 -5.74 -7.32
N VAL A 148 3.23 -4.63 -7.25
CA VAL A 148 3.31 -3.66 -8.34
C VAL A 148 4.77 -3.26 -8.56
N HIS A 149 5.20 -3.24 -9.81
CA HIS A 149 6.44 -2.61 -10.21
C HIS A 149 6.16 -1.19 -10.70
N PHE A 150 6.87 -0.21 -10.15
CA PHE A 150 6.89 1.18 -10.60
C PHE A 150 8.20 1.48 -11.32
N ASP A 151 8.13 1.72 -12.62
CA ASP A 151 9.25 2.17 -13.44
C ASP A 151 9.53 3.64 -13.14
N THR A 152 10.64 3.91 -12.44
CA THR A 152 11.02 5.25 -12.00
C THR A 152 11.48 6.15 -13.14
N GLU A 153 12.00 5.60 -14.23
CA GLU A 153 12.44 6.40 -15.39
C GLU A 153 11.24 6.91 -16.19
N LYS A 154 10.22 6.05 -16.34
CA LYS A 154 8.99 6.36 -17.08
C LYS A 154 7.86 6.88 -16.19
N GLU A 155 8.08 6.95 -14.88
CA GLU A 155 7.11 7.27 -13.84
C GLU A 155 5.75 6.58 -14.04
N LYS A 156 5.76 5.25 -14.20
CA LYS A 156 4.53 4.48 -14.46
C LYS A 156 4.54 3.12 -13.77
N PHE A 157 3.36 2.60 -13.50
CA PHE A 157 3.21 1.19 -13.12
C PHE A 157 3.48 0.31 -14.34
N SER A 158 4.60 -0.42 -14.31
CA SER A 158 5.10 -1.26 -15.40
C SER A 158 4.58 -2.68 -15.33
N GLU A 159 4.34 -3.21 -14.12
CA GLU A 159 3.80 -4.55 -13.91
C GLU A 159 2.81 -4.57 -12.74
N TRP A 160 1.71 -5.29 -12.92
CA TRP A 160 0.81 -5.73 -11.85
C TRP A 160 0.83 -7.25 -11.81
N PHE A 161 1.23 -7.84 -10.68
CA PHE A 161 1.18 -9.30 -10.53
C PHE A 161 -0.28 -9.78 -10.40
N GLU A 162 -0.62 -10.85 -11.12
CA GLU A 162 -1.98 -11.35 -11.41
C GLU A 162 -2.86 -10.37 -12.22
N LYS A 163 -3.31 -9.26 -11.61
CA LYS A 163 -4.23 -8.30 -12.23
C LYS A 163 -4.17 -6.94 -11.55
N ASN A 164 -4.33 -5.86 -12.32
CA ASN A 164 -4.60 -4.53 -11.78
C ASN A 164 -6.02 -4.46 -11.16
N PRO A 165 -6.18 -4.22 -9.84
CA PRO A 165 -7.49 -4.19 -9.18
C PRO A 165 -8.34 -2.97 -9.57
N PHE A 166 -7.72 -1.96 -10.18
CA PHE A 166 -8.38 -0.75 -10.66
C PHE A 166 -8.87 -0.88 -12.11
N GLU A 167 -8.46 -1.94 -12.82
CA GLU A 167 -8.94 -2.24 -14.18
C GLU A 167 -10.03 -3.32 -14.14
N GLY A 168 -11.17 -2.99 -14.73
CA GLY A 168 -12.35 -3.84 -14.84
C GLY A 168 -13.34 -3.24 -15.80
#